data_AF-A0A3R8T800-F1
#
_entry.id   AF-A0A3R8T800-F1
#
_cell.length_a   1.000
_cell.length_b   1.000
_cell.length_c   1.000
_cell.angle_alpha   90.00
_cell.angle_beta   90.00
_cell.angle_gamma   90.00
#
_symmetry.space_group_name_H-M   'P 1'
#
loop_
_entity.id
_entity.type
_entity.pdbx_description
1 polymer ?
#
loop_
_entity_poly.entity_id
_entity_poly.type
_entity_poly.pdbx_seq_one_letter_code
_entity_poly.pdbx_strand_id
1 'polypeptide(L)'
;AAPVLVIGSPFLWWMRVGELRAVLAPVVAGTGPSAHPDIAAARRFVRGLDAAVAVGSVPGRCPLTRVLCVGVARVARLLLRSCREHATQMERGVAAAAAERAQAVDYGLRIVAQEQVGLAYAGWDRLLTRVALPAWRMGRWPSRLDAGVVAALTELSRRDRLAEGFASRLGERPACDLLEEPGAIDEAASLLAARLFHGGPAETGPDWSPVDWQEYPEEVVDRKWRL
;
A
#
# COMPACT_ATOMS: atom_id res chain seq x y z
N ALA A 1 0.77 -11.02 17.91
CA ALA A 1 0.03 -10.74 16.66
C ALA A 1 0.78 -11.40 15.51
N ALA A 2 0.07 -12.09 14.62
CA ALA A 2 0.66 -12.58 13.37
C ALA A 2 1.02 -11.38 12.46
N PRO A 3 2.02 -11.51 11.58
CA PRO A 3 2.32 -10.46 10.60
C PRO A 3 1.11 -10.24 9.69
N VAL A 4 0.69 -8.97 9.54
CA VAL A 4 -0.39 -8.57 8.64
C VAL A 4 0.22 -7.98 7.38
N LEU A 5 -0.14 -8.54 6.22
CA LEU A 5 0.20 -7.99 4.91
C LEU A 5 -0.97 -7.12 4.43
N VAL A 6 -0.67 -5.88 4.05
CA VAL A 6 -1.66 -4.95 3.50
C VAL A 6 -1.38 -4.76 2.01
N ILE A 7 -2.41 -4.87 1.19
CA ILE A 7 -2.35 -4.69 -0.26
C ILE A 7 -3.35 -3.59 -0.61
N GLY A 8 -2.93 -2.61 -1.42
CA GLY A 8 -3.86 -1.62 -1.97
C GLY A 8 -4.85 -2.28 -2.93
N SER A 9 -6.14 -1.93 -2.82
CA SER A 9 -7.18 -2.45 -3.71
C SER A 9 -6.87 -2.29 -5.22
N PRO A 10 -6.23 -1.21 -5.70
CA PRO A 10 -6.01 -1.05 -7.15
C PRO A 10 -5.10 -2.13 -7.73
N PHE A 11 -4.20 -2.68 -6.91
CA PHE A 11 -3.32 -3.77 -7.32
C PHE A 11 -4.08 -5.07 -7.54
N LEU A 12 -5.14 -5.33 -6.76
CA LEU A 12 -5.96 -6.52 -6.95
C LEU A 12 -6.71 -6.46 -8.29
N TRP A 13 -7.16 -5.29 -8.71
CA TRP A 13 -7.88 -5.13 -9.98
C TRP A 13 -6.96 -5.09 -11.21
N TRP A 14 -5.80 -4.45 -11.11
CA TRP A 14 -4.89 -4.30 -12.24
C TRP A 14 -3.97 -5.50 -12.47
N MET A 15 -3.46 -6.10 -11.39
CA MET A 15 -2.43 -7.14 -11.48
C MET A 15 -3.02 -8.52 -11.76
N ARG A 16 -2.28 -9.34 -12.50
CA ARG A 16 -2.57 -10.76 -12.68
C ARG A 16 -2.09 -11.55 -11.46
N VAL A 17 -2.70 -12.70 -11.22
CA VAL A 17 -2.35 -13.56 -10.06
C VAL A 17 -0.85 -13.91 -10.06
N GLY A 18 -0.25 -14.17 -11.24
CA GLY A 18 1.18 -14.44 -11.38
C GLY A 18 2.05 -13.24 -10.99
N GLU A 19 1.69 -12.05 -11.47
CA GLU A 19 2.39 -10.79 -11.17
C GLU A 19 2.30 -10.43 -9.69
N LEU A 20 1.09 -10.53 -9.10
CA LEU A 20 0.90 -10.26 -7.68
C LEU A 20 1.74 -11.22 -6.82
N ARG A 21 1.74 -12.51 -7.16
CA ARG A 21 2.61 -13.49 -6.50
C ARG A 21 4.09 -13.13 -6.64
N ALA A 22 4.52 -12.68 -7.81
CA ALA A 22 5.91 -12.28 -8.04
C ALA A 22 6.32 -11.09 -7.16
N VAL A 23 5.42 -10.10 -6.96
CA VAL A 23 5.66 -8.96 -6.06
C VAL A 23 5.65 -9.38 -4.59
N LEU A 24 4.72 -10.27 -4.20
CA LEU A 24 4.57 -10.68 -2.81
C LEU A 24 5.61 -11.70 -2.36
N ALA A 25 6.15 -12.51 -3.27
CA ALA A 25 7.03 -13.62 -2.91
C ALA A 25 8.29 -13.17 -2.17
N PRO A 26 9.01 -12.08 -2.53
CA PRO A 26 10.10 -11.55 -1.70
C PRO A 26 9.66 -11.09 -0.31
N VAL A 27 8.47 -10.47 -0.21
CA VAL A 27 7.92 -9.99 1.07
C VAL A 27 7.63 -11.16 1.99
N VAL A 28 6.92 -12.18 1.48
CA VAL A 28 6.59 -13.40 2.22
C VAL A 28 7.85 -14.20 2.56
N ALA A 29 8.76 -14.39 1.60
CA ALA A 29 10.05 -15.04 1.82
C ALA A 29 10.87 -14.37 2.93
N GLY A 30 10.77 -13.03 3.06
CA GLY A 30 11.42 -12.25 4.11
C GLY A 30 10.75 -12.32 5.48
N THR A 31 9.47 -12.73 5.55
CA THR A 31 8.77 -12.88 6.84
C THR A 31 9.34 -14.02 7.68
N GLY A 32 9.76 -15.13 7.06
CA GLY A 32 10.37 -16.27 7.75
C GLY A 32 11.63 -15.89 8.55
N PRO A 33 12.70 -15.37 7.91
CA PRO A 33 13.90 -14.93 8.62
C PRO A 33 13.62 -13.75 9.58
N SER A 34 12.65 -12.89 9.26
CA SER A 34 12.23 -11.81 10.18
C SER A 34 11.48 -12.29 11.43
N ALA A 35 10.85 -13.47 11.36
CA ALA A 35 10.09 -14.08 12.45
C ALA A 35 10.95 -14.94 13.39
N HIS A 36 12.24 -15.13 13.10
CA HIS A 36 13.13 -15.87 13.98
C HIS A 36 13.13 -15.22 15.38
N PRO A 37 12.94 -16.00 16.46
CA PRO A 37 12.74 -15.46 17.81
C PRO A 37 13.89 -14.53 18.23
N ASP A 38 15.13 -14.90 17.90
CA ASP A 38 16.33 -14.12 18.22
C ASP A 38 16.40 -12.79 17.45
N ILE A 39 16.05 -12.80 16.16
CA ILE A 39 16.02 -11.59 15.32
C ILE A 39 14.91 -10.65 15.80
N ALA A 40 13.75 -11.20 16.14
CA ALA A 40 12.66 -10.43 16.71
C ALA A 40 13.02 -9.86 18.09
N ALA A 41 13.72 -10.62 18.94
CA ALA A 41 14.20 -10.17 20.23
C ALA A 41 15.25 -9.05 20.09
N ALA A 42 16.22 -9.22 19.19
CA ALA A 42 17.24 -8.21 18.90
C ALA A 42 16.63 -6.91 18.37
N ARG A 43 15.67 -6.97 17.43
CA ARG A 43 14.92 -5.79 16.96
C ARG A 43 14.13 -5.12 18.08
N ARG A 44 13.45 -5.90 18.95
CA ARG A 44 12.75 -5.36 20.13
C ARG A 44 13.71 -4.66 21.09
N PHE A 45 14.88 -5.23 21.33
CA PHE A 45 15.91 -4.63 22.17
C PHE A 45 16.39 -3.28 21.61
N VAL A 46 16.74 -3.22 20.32
CA VAL A 46 17.17 -1.98 19.65
C VAL A 46 16.06 -0.92 19.69
N ARG A 47 14.81 -1.30 19.39
CA ARG A 47 13.65 -0.39 19.50
C ARG A 47 13.41 0.09 20.93
N GLY A 48 13.63 -0.78 21.92
CA GLY A 48 13.52 -0.42 23.34
C GLY A 48 14.57 0.59 23.77
N LEU A 49 15.81 0.45 23.29
CA LEU A 49 16.86 1.44 23.52
C LEU A 49 16.54 2.78 22.85
N ASP A 50 16.04 2.77 21.61
CA ASP A 50 15.65 3.99 20.89
C ASP A 50 14.48 4.70 21.60
N ALA A 51 13.48 3.96 22.05
CA ALA A 51 12.39 4.48 22.88
C ALA A 51 12.91 5.08 24.20
N ALA A 52 13.89 4.45 24.86
CA ALA A 52 14.50 4.99 26.08
C ALA A 52 15.27 6.31 25.83
N VAL A 53 15.91 6.45 24.68
CA VAL A 53 16.55 7.71 24.25
C VAL A 53 15.49 8.79 24.02
N ALA A 54 14.40 8.46 23.29
CA ALA A 54 13.29 9.37 23.04
C ALA A 54 12.66 9.86 24.36
N VAL A 55 12.40 8.96 25.31
CA VAL A 55 11.83 9.28 26.63
C VAL A 55 12.73 10.23 27.43
N GLY A 56 14.04 10.05 27.38
CA GLY A 56 14.99 10.95 28.05
C GLY A 56 15.18 12.31 27.39
N SER A 57 14.62 12.52 26.18
CA SER A 57 14.67 13.79 25.45
C SER A 57 13.45 14.69 25.66
N VAL A 58 12.37 14.18 26.27
CA VAL A 58 11.12 14.93 26.48
C VAL A 58 11.26 16.01 27.56
N PRO A 59 11.02 17.30 27.27
CA PRO A 59 11.00 18.37 28.26
C PRO A 59 9.74 18.29 29.16
N GLY A 60 9.86 18.60 30.45
CA GLY A 60 8.69 18.75 31.36
C GLY A 60 8.60 17.80 32.56
N ARG A 61 9.69 17.12 32.95
CA ARG A 61 9.71 16.21 34.12
C ARG A 61 10.34 16.85 35.36
N CYS A 62 9.96 16.36 36.55
CA CYS A 62 10.55 16.75 37.83
C CYS A 62 12.11 16.65 37.79
N PRO A 63 12.85 17.53 38.48
CA PRO A 63 14.30 17.64 38.34
C PRO A 63 15.06 16.35 38.65
N LEU A 64 14.64 15.58 39.67
CA LEU A 64 15.19 14.26 39.99
C LEU A 64 14.96 13.23 38.88
N THR A 65 13.72 13.14 38.37
CA THR A 65 13.39 12.24 37.26
C THR A 65 14.11 12.63 35.97
N ARG A 66 14.42 13.90 35.77
CA ARG A 66 15.19 14.40 34.62
C ARG A 66 16.63 13.89 34.63
N VAL A 67 17.32 13.95 35.77
CA VAL A 67 18.70 13.44 35.90
C VAL A 67 18.75 11.93 35.63
N LEU A 68 17.82 11.17 36.21
CA LEU A 68 17.71 9.73 35.98
C LEU A 68 17.46 9.41 34.49
N CYS A 69 16.49 10.11 33.87
CA CYS A 69 16.16 9.91 32.45
C CYS A 69 17.32 10.27 31.51
N VAL A 70 18.08 11.32 31.82
CA VAL A 70 19.28 11.71 31.06
C VAL A 70 20.39 10.66 31.19
N GLY A 71 20.59 10.10 32.39
CA GLY A 71 21.51 8.99 32.63
C GLY A 71 21.13 7.76 31.80
N VAL A 72 19.87 7.33 31.88
CA VAL A 72 19.33 6.22 31.09
C VAL A 72 19.48 6.47 29.59
N ALA A 73 19.18 7.68 29.11
CA ALA A 73 19.34 8.03 27.69
C ALA A 73 20.81 8.10 27.23
N ARG A 74 21.77 8.36 28.13
CA ARG A 74 23.20 8.27 27.80
C ARG A 74 23.65 6.83 27.69
N VAL A 75 23.25 5.97 28.64
CA VAL A 75 23.56 4.53 28.60
C VAL A 75 22.91 3.89 27.37
N ALA A 76 21.63 4.18 27.09
CA ALA A 76 20.95 3.69 25.91
C ALA A 76 21.64 4.15 24.60
N ARG A 77 22.11 5.40 24.53
CA ARG A 77 22.90 5.88 23.37
C ARG A 77 24.23 5.15 23.20
N LEU A 78 24.93 4.84 24.29
CA LEU A 78 26.17 4.06 24.22
C LEU A 78 25.91 2.64 23.73
N LEU A 79 24.88 1.97 24.28
CA LEU A 79 24.47 0.64 23.85
C LEU A 79 24.02 0.62 22.38
N LEU A 80 23.27 1.62 21.92
CA LEU A 80 22.90 1.75 20.50
C LEU A 80 24.13 1.89 19.61
N ARG A 81 25.14 2.66 20.04
CA ARG A 81 26.39 2.82 19.28
C ARG A 81 27.15 1.50 19.18
N SER A 82 27.26 0.72 20.26
CA SER A 82 27.93 -0.59 20.23
C SER A 82 27.14 -1.64 19.45
N CYS A 83 25.81 -1.60 19.51
CA CYS A 83 24.94 -2.55 18.81
C CYS A 83 24.75 -2.22 17.33
N ARG A 84 25.11 -1.01 16.87
CA ARG A 84 24.85 -0.55 15.49
C ARG A 84 25.42 -1.50 14.43
N GLU A 85 26.66 -1.95 14.59
CA GLU A 85 27.31 -2.82 13.63
C GLU A 85 26.65 -4.20 13.59
N HIS A 86 26.42 -4.82 14.76
CA HIS A 86 25.74 -6.10 14.89
C HIS A 86 24.30 -6.05 14.35
N ALA A 87 23.56 -4.98 14.63
CA ALA A 87 22.22 -4.78 14.07
C ALA A 87 22.27 -4.66 12.54
N THR A 88 23.26 -3.93 12.00
CA THR A 88 23.44 -3.80 10.54
C THR A 88 23.78 -5.14 9.89
N GLN A 89 24.67 -5.94 10.50
CA GLN A 89 25.01 -7.28 10.03
C GLN A 89 23.81 -8.22 10.08
N MET A 90 23.03 -8.18 11.16
CA MET A 90 21.78 -8.93 11.30
C MET A 90 20.78 -8.57 10.20
N GLU A 91 20.52 -7.28 9.96
CA GLU A 91 19.59 -6.84 8.91
C GLU A 91 20.09 -7.22 7.51
N ARG A 92 21.40 -7.16 7.25
CA ARG A 92 21.99 -7.66 6.00
C ARG A 92 21.80 -9.17 5.85
N GLY A 93 21.97 -9.95 6.92
CA GLY A 93 21.74 -11.40 6.92
C GLY A 93 20.27 -11.76 6.67
N VAL A 94 19.34 -11.04 7.31
CA VAL A 94 17.88 -11.17 7.05
C VAL A 94 17.57 -10.87 5.58
N ALA A 95 18.13 -9.79 5.05
CA ALA A 95 17.94 -9.40 3.66
C ALA A 95 18.51 -10.42 2.67
N ALA A 96 19.71 -10.95 2.94
CA ALA A 96 20.32 -12.00 2.12
C ALA A 96 19.48 -13.30 2.14
N ALA A 97 19.05 -13.74 3.33
CA ALA A 97 18.22 -14.93 3.48
C ALA A 97 16.80 -14.76 2.90
N ALA A 98 16.29 -13.53 2.84
CA ALA A 98 15.05 -13.21 2.13
C ALA A 98 15.27 -13.23 0.61
N ALA A 99 16.38 -12.67 0.13
CA ALA A 99 16.74 -12.63 -1.29
C ALA A 99 16.99 -14.03 -1.87
N GLU A 100 17.72 -14.90 -1.17
CA GLU A 100 17.93 -16.30 -1.56
C GLU A 100 16.61 -17.07 -1.67
N ARG A 101 15.70 -16.91 -0.69
CA ARG A 101 14.37 -17.53 -0.75
C ARG A 101 13.50 -16.96 -1.86
N ALA A 102 13.68 -15.68 -2.20
CA ALA A 102 13.00 -15.02 -3.30
C ALA A 102 13.58 -15.38 -4.68
N GLN A 103 14.76 -15.99 -4.75
CA GLN A 103 15.44 -16.34 -6.01
C GLN A 103 14.72 -17.47 -6.76
N ALA A 104 13.91 -18.27 -6.06
CA ALA A 104 13.00 -19.24 -6.68
C ALA A 104 11.88 -18.59 -7.52
N VAL A 105 11.70 -17.27 -7.41
CA VAL A 105 10.75 -16.49 -8.20
C VAL A 105 11.48 -15.91 -9.41
N ASP A 106 10.96 -16.20 -10.60
CA ASP A 106 11.51 -15.74 -11.87
C ASP A 106 11.81 -14.23 -11.83
N TYR A 107 13.07 -13.88 -12.08
CA TYR A 107 13.55 -12.50 -12.09
C TYR A 107 12.86 -11.66 -13.18
N GLY A 108 12.57 -12.26 -14.34
CA GLY A 108 11.86 -11.57 -15.42
C GLY A 108 10.43 -11.21 -15.03
N LEU A 109 9.71 -12.14 -14.41
CA LEU A 109 8.34 -11.92 -13.93
C LEU A 109 8.28 -10.82 -12.86
N ARG A 110 9.32 -10.70 -12.01
CA ARG A 110 9.40 -9.63 -11.01
C ARG A 110 9.54 -8.26 -11.63
N ILE A 111 10.38 -8.09 -12.66
CA ILE A 111 10.55 -6.79 -13.32
C ILE A 111 9.22 -6.33 -13.93
N VAL A 112 8.58 -7.21 -14.72
CA VAL A 112 7.28 -6.90 -15.34
C VAL A 112 6.24 -6.55 -14.28
N ALA A 113 6.18 -7.32 -13.18
CA ALA A 113 5.22 -7.05 -12.13
C ALA A 113 5.46 -5.71 -11.41
N GLN A 114 6.72 -5.28 -11.24
CA GLN A 114 7.05 -3.96 -10.67
C GLN A 114 6.66 -2.81 -11.60
N GLU A 115 6.83 -2.98 -12.91
CA GLU A 115 6.35 -2.00 -13.90
C GLU A 115 4.82 -1.86 -13.82
N GLN A 116 4.10 -2.98 -13.65
CA GLN A 116 2.64 -2.95 -13.48
C GLN A 116 2.20 -2.26 -12.19
N VAL A 117 2.98 -2.36 -11.10
CA VAL A 117 2.74 -1.59 -9.87
C VAL A 117 2.85 -0.08 -10.14
N GLY A 118 3.88 0.34 -10.87
CA GLY A 118 4.05 1.74 -11.25
C GLY A 118 2.89 2.28 -12.09
N LEU A 119 2.43 1.49 -13.07
CA LEU A 119 1.28 1.83 -13.91
C LEU A 119 -0.03 1.89 -13.11
N ALA A 120 -0.28 0.92 -12.23
CA ALA A 120 -1.45 0.92 -11.37
C ALA A 120 -1.51 2.18 -10.51
N TYR A 121 -0.39 2.55 -9.89
CA TYR A 121 -0.30 3.75 -9.06
C TYR A 121 -0.58 5.03 -9.86
N ALA A 122 0.07 5.19 -11.02
CA ALA A 122 -0.14 6.36 -11.87
C ALA A 122 -1.57 6.44 -12.41
N GLY A 123 -2.16 5.30 -12.79
CA GLY A 123 -3.56 5.21 -13.22
C GLY A 123 -4.52 5.61 -12.11
N TRP A 124 -4.28 5.12 -10.90
CA TRP A 124 -5.07 5.44 -9.72
C TRP A 124 -5.03 6.91 -9.37
N ASP A 125 -3.83 7.49 -9.23
CA ASP A 125 -3.66 8.92 -8.91
C ASP A 125 -4.37 9.83 -9.93
N ARG A 126 -4.21 9.51 -11.21
CA ARG A 126 -4.87 10.25 -12.29
C ARG A 126 -6.38 10.12 -12.21
N LEU A 127 -6.91 8.94 -11.90
CA LEU A 127 -8.34 8.71 -11.80
C LEU A 127 -8.93 9.40 -10.56
N LEU A 128 -8.25 9.36 -9.42
CA LEU A 128 -8.62 10.12 -8.23
C LEU A 128 -8.71 11.62 -8.54
N THR A 129 -7.69 12.17 -9.20
CA THR A 129 -7.60 13.61 -9.46
C THR A 129 -8.58 14.08 -10.54
N ARG A 130 -8.75 13.30 -11.63
CA ARG A 130 -9.51 13.73 -12.81
C ARG A 130 -10.97 13.29 -12.80
N VAL A 131 -11.31 12.26 -12.05
CA VAL A 131 -12.64 11.63 -12.06
C VAL A 131 -13.25 11.62 -10.65
N ALA A 132 -12.59 11.00 -9.68
CA ALA A 132 -13.19 10.86 -8.35
C ALA A 132 -13.41 12.22 -7.66
N LEU A 133 -12.40 13.10 -7.68
CA LEU A 133 -12.47 14.41 -7.02
C LEU A 133 -13.60 15.31 -7.54
N PRO A 134 -13.83 15.45 -8.87
CA PRO A 134 -15.02 16.12 -9.37
C PRO A 134 -16.34 15.55 -8.84
N ALA A 135 -16.49 14.21 -8.81
CA ALA A 135 -17.71 13.58 -8.31
C ALA A 135 -17.90 13.88 -6.82
N TRP A 136 -16.85 13.75 -6.01
CA TRP A 136 -16.91 13.96 -4.56
C TRP A 136 -17.37 15.37 -4.21
N ARG A 137 -16.89 16.38 -4.95
CA ARG A 137 -17.32 17.78 -4.77
C ARG A 137 -18.80 18.01 -5.05
N MET A 138 -19.46 17.11 -5.76
CA MET A 138 -20.88 17.16 -6.10
C MET A 138 -21.74 16.27 -5.20
N GLY A 139 -21.17 15.71 -4.13
CA GLY A 139 -21.88 14.77 -3.25
C GLY A 139 -22.08 13.39 -3.89
N ARG A 140 -21.27 13.03 -4.89
CA ARG A 140 -21.33 11.75 -5.59
C ARG A 140 -20.00 11.02 -5.46
N TRP A 141 -20.01 9.69 -5.54
CA TRP A 141 -18.78 8.91 -5.55
C TRP A 141 -18.90 7.71 -6.50
N PRO A 142 -17.88 7.44 -7.35
CA PRO A 142 -17.94 6.30 -8.26
C PRO A 142 -18.03 4.99 -7.46
N SER A 143 -19.03 4.15 -7.73
CA SER A 143 -19.23 2.91 -6.99
C SER A 143 -18.21 1.82 -7.31
N ARG A 144 -17.49 1.95 -8.43
CA ARG A 144 -16.52 0.95 -8.92
C ARG A 144 -15.20 1.58 -9.32
N LEU A 145 -14.54 2.25 -8.39
CA LEU A 145 -13.32 3.03 -8.64
C LEU A 145 -12.17 2.16 -9.17
N ASP A 146 -11.97 0.96 -8.62
CA ASP A 146 -10.94 -0.01 -9.04
C ASP A 146 -11.22 -0.56 -10.44
N ALA A 147 -12.47 -0.89 -10.77
CA ALA A 147 -12.83 -1.24 -12.14
C ALA A 147 -12.58 -0.08 -13.12
N GLY A 148 -12.83 1.17 -12.69
CA GLY A 148 -12.56 2.36 -13.49
C GLY A 148 -11.08 2.52 -13.85
N VAL A 149 -10.18 2.19 -12.93
CA VAL A 149 -8.73 2.24 -13.20
C VAL A 149 -8.31 1.19 -14.21
N VAL A 150 -8.84 -0.03 -14.12
CA VAL A 150 -8.57 -1.07 -15.13
C VAL A 150 -9.06 -0.63 -16.51
N ALA A 151 -10.26 -0.05 -16.60
CA ALA A 151 -10.80 0.45 -17.86
C ALA A 151 -9.92 1.58 -18.44
N ALA A 152 -9.53 2.54 -17.60
CA ALA A 152 -8.70 3.66 -18.01
C ALA A 152 -7.29 3.23 -18.49
N LEU A 153 -6.65 2.32 -17.75
CA LEU A 153 -5.34 1.79 -18.12
C LEU A 153 -5.42 0.92 -19.37
N THR A 154 -6.48 0.11 -19.51
CA THR A 154 -6.71 -0.69 -20.73
C THR A 154 -6.87 0.18 -21.97
N GLU A 155 -7.64 1.27 -21.86
CA GLU A 155 -7.83 2.22 -22.95
C GLU A 155 -6.55 2.98 -23.28
N LEU A 156 -5.78 3.40 -22.27
CA LEU A 156 -4.47 4.03 -22.48
C LEU A 156 -3.52 3.09 -23.21
N SER A 157 -3.40 1.84 -22.76
CA SER A 157 -2.53 0.85 -23.41
C SER A 157 -2.96 0.54 -24.85
N ARG A 158 -4.27 0.53 -25.13
CA ARG A 158 -4.80 0.39 -26.50
C ARG A 158 -4.39 1.58 -27.38
N ARG A 159 -4.47 2.81 -26.87
CA ARG A 159 -4.11 4.04 -27.60
C ARG A 159 -2.61 4.12 -27.88
N ASP A 160 -1.81 3.77 -26.88
CA ASP A 160 -0.36 3.84 -26.97
C ASP A 160 0.25 2.67 -27.77
N ARG A 161 -0.58 1.74 -28.26
CA ARG A 161 -0.16 0.50 -28.94
C ARG A 161 0.97 -0.22 -28.17
N LEU A 162 0.86 -0.25 -26.84
CA LEU A 162 1.91 -0.80 -25.98
C LEU A 162 2.05 -2.31 -26.22
N ALA A 163 3.23 -2.68 -26.75
CA ALA A 163 3.92 -3.97 -26.81
C ALA A 163 3.15 -5.26 -27.20
N GLU A 164 3.86 -6.14 -27.93
CA GLU A 164 3.49 -7.54 -28.09
C GLU A 164 3.21 -8.18 -26.71
N GLY A 165 2.06 -8.83 -26.55
CA GLY A 165 1.71 -9.56 -25.32
C GLY A 165 0.75 -8.86 -24.33
N PHE A 166 0.35 -7.61 -24.55
CA PHE A 166 -0.64 -6.95 -23.67
C PHE A 166 -2.02 -7.64 -23.72
N ALA A 167 -2.49 -8.01 -24.91
CA ALA A 167 -3.75 -8.72 -25.09
C ALA A 167 -3.73 -10.12 -24.43
N SER A 168 -2.60 -10.84 -24.51
CA SER A 168 -2.44 -12.13 -23.82
C SER A 168 -2.42 -11.96 -22.31
N ARG A 169 -1.75 -10.92 -21.78
CA ARG A 169 -1.77 -10.58 -20.34
C ARG A 169 -3.18 -10.30 -19.84
N LEU A 170 -3.97 -9.52 -20.57
CA LEU A 170 -5.35 -9.21 -20.17
C LEU A 170 -6.25 -10.45 -20.08
N GLY A 171 -5.93 -11.51 -20.82
CA GLY A 171 -6.62 -12.80 -20.74
C GLY A 171 -6.25 -13.65 -19.52
N GLU A 172 -5.16 -13.32 -18.82
CA GLU A 172 -4.80 -14.00 -17.57
C GLU A 172 -5.74 -13.60 -16.43
N ARG A 173 -5.90 -14.49 -15.45
CA ARG A 173 -6.75 -14.27 -14.28
C ARG A 173 -6.29 -13.03 -13.47
N PRO A 174 -7.13 -11.99 -13.31
CA PRO A 174 -6.83 -10.86 -12.44
C PRO A 174 -6.85 -11.29 -10.97
N ALA A 175 -6.16 -10.53 -10.10
CA ALA A 175 -6.06 -10.87 -8.69
C ALA A 175 -7.37 -10.62 -7.91
N CYS A 176 -8.26 -9.75 -8.38
CA CYS A 176 -9.55 -9.50 -7.77
C CYS A 176 -10.48 -10.73 -7.82
N ASP A 177 -10.25 -11.66 -8.75
CA ASP A 177 -10.95 -12.96 -8.80
C ASP A 177 -10.60 -13.87 -7.62
N LEU A 178 -9.63 -13.50 -6.78
CA LEU A 178 -9.34 -14.20 -5.52
C LEU A 178 -10.32 -13.80 -4.41
N LEU A 179 -11.11 -12.74 -4.61
CA LEU A 179 -12.10 -12.25 -3.67
C LEU A 179 -13.44 -12.95 -3.90
N GLU A 180 -14.20 -13.17 -2.83
CA GLU A 180 -15.55 -13.77 -2.92
C GLU A 180 -16.54 -12.79 -3.58
N GLU A 181 -16.54 -11.52 -3.15
CA GLU A 181 -17.43 -10.48 -3.62
C GLU A 181 -16.64 -9.25 -4.13
N PRO A 182 -15.98 -9.34 -5.31
CA PRO A 182 -15.14 -8.24 -5.79
C PRO A 182 -15.93 -6.94 -5.95
N GLY A 183 -17.17 -6.99 -6.44
CA GLY A 183 -18.00 -5.79 -6.60
C GLY A 183 -18.27 -5.04 -5.29
N ALA A 184 -18.63 -5.76 -4.22
CA ALA A 184 -18.87 -5.16 -2.90
C ALA A 184 -17.58 -4.58 -2.29
N ILE A 185 -16.44 -5.22 -2.56
CA ILE A 185 -15.13 -4.74 -2.09
C ILE A 185 -14.70 -3.48 -2.84
N ASP A 186 -14.91 -3.39 -4.15
CA ASP A 186 -14.66 -2.17 -4.94
C ASP A 186 -15.52 -1.01 -4.42
N GLU A 187 -16.80 -1.27 -4.16
CA GLU A 187 -17.72 -0.28 -3.61
C GLU A 187 -17.27 0.22 -2.23
N ALA A 188 -16.93 -0.70 -1.33
CA ALA A 188 -16.40 -0.36 -0.01
C ALA A 188 -15.06 0.38 -0.09
N ALA A 189 -14.16 -0.02 -0.99
CA ALA A 189 -12.88 0.64 -1.22
C ALA A 189 -13.07 2.06 -1.79
N SER A 190 -14.03 2.24 -2.69
CA SER A 190 -14.39 3.52 -3.30
C SER A 190 -14.94 4.50 -2.25
N LEU A 191 -15.84 4.05 -1.38
CA LEU A 191 -16.37 4.85 -0.28
C LEU A 191 -15.27 5.17 0.74
N LEU A 192 -14.41 4.20 1.07
CA LEU A 192 -13.26 4.42 1.95
C LEU A 192 -12.29 5.46 1.37
N ALA A 193 -12.00 5.39 0.07
CA ALA A 193 -11.15 6.35 -0.62
C ALA A 193 -11.74 7.76 -0.52
N ALA A 194 -13.04 7.92 -0.76
CA ALA A 194 -13.69 9.21 -0.61
C ALA A 194 -13.61 9.75 0.83
N ARG A 195 -13.76 8.90 1.83
CA ARG A 195 -13.57 9.30 3.23
C ARG A 195 -12.13 9.73 3.52
N LEU A 196 -11.14 8.96 3.07
CA LEU A 196 -9.73 9.22 3.36
C LEU A 196 -9.18 10.45 2.61
N PHE A 197 -9.55 10.62 1.35
CA PHE A 197 -8.98 11.65 0.48
C PHE A 197 -9.84 12.92 0.37
N HIS A 198 -11.15 12.83 0.59
CA HIS A 198 -12.06 13.98 0.51
C HIS A 198 -12.71 14.36 1.84
N GLY A 199 -12.70 13.46 2.85
CA GLY A 199 -13.44 13.68 4.09
C GLY A 199 -14.94 13.43 3.95
N GLY A 200 -15.35 12.64 2.94
CA GLY A 200 -16.76 12.28 2.74
C GLY A 200 -17.34 11.42 3.87
N PRO A 201 -18.68 11.30 3.96
CA PRO A 201 -19.36 10.45 4.92
C PRO A 201 -18.93 8.98 4.84
N ALA A 202 -19.06 8.26 5.97
CA ALA A 202 -18.75 6.83 6.05
C ALA A 202 -19.85 5.92 5.51
N GLU A 203 -21.06 6.44 5.29
CA GLU A 203 -22.21 5.72 4.77
C GLU A 203 -22.88 6.51 3.66
N THR A 204 -23.61 5.82 2.79
CA THR A 204 -24.41 6.44 1.73
C THR A 204 -25.57 7.22 2.31
N GLY A 205 -25.95 8.30 1.63
CA GLY A 205 -27.05 9.17 2.04
C GLY A 205 -27.62 9.97 0.87
N PRO A 206 -28.70 10.75 1.10
CA PRO A 206 -29.36 11.53 0.05
C PRO A 206 -28.43 12.55 -0.62
N ASP A 207 -27.51 13.15 0.15
CA ASP A 207 -26.50 14.09 -0.34
C ASP A 207 -25.14 13.41 -0.63
N TRP A 208 -25.06 12.09 -0.49
CA TRP A 208 -23.85 11.29 -0.65
C TRP A 208 -24.16 9.94 -1.29
N SER A 209 -24.39 9.93 -2.60
CA SER A 209 -24.86 8.74 -3.31
C SER A 209 -23.81 8.14 -4.24
N PRO A 210 -23.81 6.81 -4.44
CA PRO A 210 -22.98 6.18 -5.45
C PRO A 210 -23.40 6.67 -6.85
N VAL A 211 -22.46 6.63 -7.78
CA VAL A 211 -22.71 6.81 -9.21
C VAL A 211 -22.07 5.66 -9.99
N ASP A 212 -22.83 5.04 -10.88
CA ASP A 212 -22.28 4.03 -11.80
C ASP A 212 -21.52 4.71 -12.96
N TRP A 213 -20.59 3.98 -13.57
CA TRP A 213 -19.83 4.48 -14.72
C TRP A 213 -20.71 4.86 -15.91
N GLN A 214 -21.86 4.23 -16.10
CA GLN A 214 -22.81 4.57 -17.16
C GLN A 214 -23.47 5.94 -16.94
N GLU A 215 -23.75 6.28 -15.68
CA GLU A 215 -24.46 7.50 -15.27
C GLU A 215 -23.49 8.66 -14.99
N TYR A 216 -22.21 8.36 -14.79
CA TYR A 216 -21.17 9.33 -14.47
C TYR A 216 -21.13 10.57 -15.40
N PRO A 217 -21.24 10.44 -16.74
CA PRO A 217 -21.28 11.62 -17.61
C PRO A 217 -22.46 12.56 -17.31
N GLU A 218 -23.65 12.01 -17.14
CA GLU A 218 -24.88 12.79 -16.91
C GLU A 218 -24.88 13.41 -15.51
N GLU A 219 -24.47 12.66 -14.50
CA GLU A 219 -24.52 13.11 -13.10
C GLU A 219 -23.38 14.04 -12.71
N VAL A 220 -22.18 13.87 -13.29
CA VAL A 220 -20.98 14.61 -12.87
C VAL A 220 -20.48 15.53 -13.97
N VAL A 221 -20.28 15.02 -15.19
CA VAL A 221 -19.67 15.82 -16.27
C VAL A 221 -20.62 16.93 -16.72
N ASP A 222 -21.85 16.58 -17.08
CA ASP A 222 -22.84 17.54 -17.58
C ASP A 222 -23.23 18.57 -16.52
N ARG A 223 -23.35 18.15 -15.25
CA ARG A 223 -23.58 19.09 -14.14
C ARG A 223 -22.41 20.05 -13.94
N LYS A 224 -21.17 19.59 -14.13
CA LYS A 224 -19.98 20.44 -14.04
C LYS A 224 -19.95 21.51 -15.13
N TRP A 225 -20.43 21.20 -16.33
CA TRP A 225 -20.48 22.16 -17.44
C TRP A 225 -21.62 23.16 -17.34
N ARG A 226 -22.68 22.84 -16.56
CA ARG A 226 -23.84 23.73 -16.34
C ARG A 226 -23.67 24.68 -15.15
N LEU A 227 -22.65 24.47 -14.30
CA LEU A 227 -22.25 25.33 -13.17
C LEU A 227 -21.15 26.31 -13.60
#